data_AF-A0A2N5IB87-F1
#
_entry.id   AF-A0A2N5IB87-F1
#
_cell.length_a   1.000
_cell.length_b   1.000
_cell.length_c   1.000
_cell.angle_alpha   90.00
_cell.angle_beta   90.00
_cell.angle_gamma   90.00
#
_symmetry.space_group_name_H-M   'P 1'
#
loop_
_entity.id
_entity.type
_entity.pdbx_description
1 polymer ?
#
loop_
_entity_poly.entity_id
_entity_poly.type
_entity_poly.pdbx_seq_one_letter_code
_entity_poly.pdbx_strand_id
1 'polypeptide(L)'
;MSILQNQLLLINQTKEKELQDKLIEGFLREFTKQDYFYCVASWKENLQDVYPFVGHFQNVPCFYVFTEAEIAKNFAKHYELTNPNGEPFFLKITMNSFYQVIQDYREIGVPLIMFDEGANLLCHNISYVIARVEEIIREKERSEIILGRDKETGEKVFLMNQNRLKNTLLLGGVGSGKLSLSVLPMIYQDLMKKNQAMTVLSSNTDVLDKSFIMARYYKKTVTYINLKSPESYIEKVSGLTKEDFLNENNVLLISVSEKGENPKEKELLSIIEARMKEAVQHDSRANNEVVQSLYIIDTPPLFPLTDLVRNSEEWGVSITLSLEGEKLTKKNGVYEKSILNQFGNMIAYPGLLPRSVKESIGIDYSHIEFLNFKEAGYYVDNKTGLALLDFIPVEEEKAFKQFYENLRFK
;
A
#
# COMPACT_ATOMS: atom_id res chain seq x y z
N MET A 1 -52.55 -17.94 -4.29
CA MET A 1 -51.11 -17.88 -4.58
C MET A 1 -50.60 -16.56 -4.05
N SER A 2 -49.95 -16.62 -2.90
CA SER A 2 -49.99 -15.63 -1.82
C SER A 2 -48.69 -14.81 -1.74
N ILE A 3 -48.76 -13.71 -0.98
CA ILE A 3 -47.65 -12.81 -0.62
C ILE A 3 -46.34 -13.55 -0.27
N LEU A 4 -46.44 -14.75 0.33
CA LEU A 4 -45.31 -15.63 0.64
C LEU A 4 -44.52 -16.13 -0.59
N GLN A 5 -45.19 -16.42 -1.72
CA GLN A 5 -44.50 -16.82 -2.95
C GLN A 5 -43.73 -15.65 -3.59
N ASN A 6 -44.28 -14.43 -3.49
CA ASN A 6 -43.58 -13.22 -3.95
C ASN A 6 -42.38 -12.86 -3.06
N GLN A 7 -42.50 -13.05 -1.74
CA GLN A 7 -41.38 -12.84 -0.81
C GLN A 7 -40.26 -13.85 -1.03
N LEU A 8 -40.58 -15.14 -1.25
CA LEU A 8 -39.59 -16.16 -1.58
C LEU A 8 -38.89 -15.89 -2.93
N LEU A 9 -39.62 -15.41 -3.93
CA LEU A 9 -39.05 -15.01 -5.22
C LEU A 9 -38.06 -13.85 -5.07
N LEU A 10 -38.42 -12.82 -4.27
CA LEU A 10 -37.55 -11.67 -4.01
C LEU A 10 -36.28 -12.06 -3.25
N ILE A 11 -36.40 -12.95 -2.25
CA ILE A 11 -35.25 -13.44 -1.48
C ILE A 11 -34.31 -14.24 -2.39
N ASN A 12 -34.84 -15.08 -3.27
CA ASN A 12 -34.03 -15.86 -4.21
C ASN A 12 -33.33 -14.96 -5.24
N GLN A 13 -34.02 -13.97 -5.80
CA GLN A 13 -33.41 -12.98 -6.71
C GLN A 13 -32.31 -12.16 -6.02
N THR A 14 -32.50 -11.82 -4.74
CA THR A 14 -31.51 -11.08 -3.95
C THR A 14 -30.25 -11.91 -3.71
N LYS A 15 -30.40 -13.18 -3.31
CA LYS A 15 -29.29 -14.10 -3.08
C LYS A 15 -28.52 -14.43 -4.36
N GLU A 16 -29.23 -14.59 -5.48
CA GLU A 16 -28.64 -14.84 -6.79
C GLU A 16 -27.83 -13.63 -7.26
N LYS A 17 -28.36 -12.41 -7.05
CA LYS A 17 -27.62 -11.17 -7.31
C LYS A 17 -26.38 -11.03 -6.42
N GLU A 18 -26.48 -11.27 -5.12
CA GLU A 18 -25.32 -11.23 -4.21
C GLU A 18 -24.23 -12.24 -4.60
N LEU A 19 -24.62 -13.42 -5.07
CA LEU A 19 -23.68 -14.43 -5.53
C LEU A 19 -23.01 -14.00 -6.84
N GLN A 20 -23.77 -13.43 -7.78
CA GLN A 20 -23.23 -12.86 -9.01
C GLN A 20 -22.27 -11.71 -8.70
N ASP A 21 -22.63 -10.77 -7.83
CA ASP A 21 -21.78 -9.65 -7.43
C ASP A 21 -20.45 -10.15 -6.81
N LYS A 22 -20.49 -11.17 -5.96
CA LYS A 22 -19.29 -11.80 -5.38
C LYS A 22 -18.42 -12.51 -6.40
N LEU A 23 -19.03 -13.23 -7.35
CA LEU A 23 -18.29 -13.88 -8.43
C LEU A 23 -17.61 -12.83 -9.32
N ILE A 24 -18.29 -11.73 -9.62
CA ILE A 24 -17.73 -10.62 -10.40
C ILE A 24 -16.62 -9.92 -9.64
N GLU A 25 -16.78 -9.69 -8.34
CA GLU A 25 -15.71 -9.10 -7.52
C GLU A 25 -14.47 -10.00 -7.48
N GLY A 26 -14.66 -11.32 -7.30
CA GLY A 26 -13.58 -12.29 -7.37
C GLY A 26 -12.90 -12.27 -8.73
N PHE A 27 -13.69 -12.31 -9.80
CA PHE A 27 -13.19 -12.23 -11.18
C PHE A 27 -12.43 -10.94 -11.42
N LEU A 28 -13.00 -9.76 -11.13
CA LEU A 28 -12.35 -8.47 -11.36
C LEU A 28 -11.07 -8.31 -10.53
N ARG A 29 -11.02 -8.88 -9.31
CA ARG A 29 -9.79 -8.90 -8.50
C ARG A 29 -8.70 -9.75 -9.13
N GLU A 30 -9.02 -10.94 -9.65
CA GLU A 30 -8.04 -11.76 -10.37
C GLU A 30 -7.68 -11.14 -11.74
N PHE A 31 -8.67 -10.58 -12.42
CA PHE A 31 -8.54 -9.92 -13.71
C PHE A 31 -7.57 -8.74 -13.62
N THR A 32 -7.68 -7.91 -12.57
CA THR A 32 -6.79 -6.76 -12.34
C THR A 32 -5.38 -7.11 -11.86
N LYS A 33 -5.08 -8.39 -11.61
CA LYS A 33 -3.70 -8.88 -11.41
C LYS A 33 -2.99 -9.16 -12.72
N GLN A 34 -3.69 -9.24 -13.84
CA GLN A 34 -3.08 -9.44 -15.14
C GLN A 34 -2.36 -8.16 -15.59
N ASP A 35 -1.16 -8.31 -16.13
CA ASP A 35 -0.39 -7.18 -16.68
C ASP A 35 -1.00 -6.65 -17.98
N TYR A 36 -1.71 -7.51 -18.71
CA TYR A 36 -2.26 -7.22 -20.03
C TYR A 36 -3.49 -8.06 -20.35
N PHE A 37 -4.32 -7.50 -21.22
CA PHE A 37 -5.53 -8.08 -21.76
C PHE A 37 -5.48 -8.08 -23.28
N TYR A 38 -6.28 -8.95 -23.88
CA TYR A 38 -6.43 -9.03 -25.32
C TYR A 38 -7.83 -8.59 -25.72
N CYS A 39 -7.91 -7.66 -26.66
CA CYS A 39 -9.18 -7.22 -27.23
C CYS A 39 -9.11 -7.39 -28.72
N VAL A 40 -10.04 -8.14 -29.30
CA VAL A 40 -10.15 -8.22 -30.76
C VAL A 40 -10.44 -6.84 -31.33
N ALA A 41 -9.94 -6.54 -32.53
CA ALA A 41 -10.04 -5.21 -33.12
C ALA A 41 -10.28 -5.31 -34.63
N SER A 42 -10.90 -4.28 -35.21
CA SER A 42 -10.96 -4.14 -36.65
C SER A 42 -9.64 -3.57 -37.16
N TRP A 43 -9.05 -4.20 -38.16
CA TRP A 43 -7.80 -3.73 -38.74
C TRP A 43 -7.95 -2.34 -39.37
N LYS A 44 -6.90 -1.52 -39.24
CA LYS A 44 -6.75 -0.20 -39.87
C LYS A 44 -5.31 -0.06 -40.38
N GLU A 45 -5.14 0.69 -41.47
CA GLU A 45 -3.81 1.02 -42.01
C GLU A 45 -2.95 1.80 -41.01
N ASN A 46 -3.57 2.76 -40.32
CA ASN A 46 -2.94 3.50 -39.24
C ASN A 46 -3.24 2.82 -37.90
N LEU A 47 -2.20 2.32 -37.24
CA LEU A 47 -2.33 1.63 -35.96
C LEU A 47 -2.85 2.53 -34.82
N GLN A 48 -2.70 3.85 -34.94
CA GLN A 48 -3.25 4.80 -33.96
C GLN A 48 -4.78 4.91 -34.03
N ASP A 49 -5.38 4.50 -35.15
CA ASP A 49 -6.82 4.53 -35.37
C ASP A 49 -7.49 3.18 -35.03
N VAL A 50 -6.72 2.22 -34.52
CA VAL A 50 -7.23 0.90 -34.16
C VAL A 50 -7.91 0.97 -32.80
N TYR A 51 -9.22 0.71 -32.81
CA TYR A 51 -10.02 0.52 -31.61
C TYR A 51 -10.47 -0.93 -31.51
N PRO A 52 -10.72 -1.42 -30.29
CA PRO A 52 -11.31 -2.74 -30.14
C PRO A 52 -12.63 -2.90 -30.89
N PHE A 53 -12.99 -4.12 -31.22
CA PHE A 53 -14.21 -4.43 -31.93
C PHE A 53 -15.41 -4.40 -30.98
N VAL A 54 -16.50 -3.78 -31.43
CA VAL A 54 -17.81 -3.80 -30.76
C VAL A 54 -18.73 -4.73 -31.54
N GLY A 55 -19.08 -5.86 -30.92
CA GLY A 55 -20.07 -6.80 -31.46
C GLY A 55 -21.45 -6.54 -30.87
N HIS A 56 -22.32 -7.54 -30.97
CA HIS A 56 -23.67 -7.49 -30.39
C HIS A 56 -23.96 -8.77 -29.63
N PHE A 57 -24.45 -8.65 -28.40
CA PHE A 57 -25.00 -9.74 -27.61
C PHE A 57 -26.50 -9.49 -27.44
N GLN A 58 -27.34 -10.38 -27.99
CA GLN A 58 -28.80 -10.23 -27.95
C GLN A 58 -29.28 -8.85 -28.48
N ASN A 59 -28.69 -8.37 -29.59
CA ASN A 59 -28.92 -7.06 -30.20
C ASN A 59 -28.47 -5.85 -29.35
N VAL A 60 -27.72 -6.07 -28.28
CA VAL A 60 -27.12 -5.00 -27.47
C VAL A 60 -25.63 -4.88 -27.82
N PRO A 61 -25.11 -3.68 -28.14
CA PRO A 61 -23.68 -3.49 -28.41
C PRO A 61 -22.82 -3.97 -27.22
N CYS A 62 -21.74 -4.68 -27.52
CA CYS A 62 -20.87 -5.26 -26.50
C CYS A 62 -19.40 -5.22 -26.90
N PHE A 63 -18.56 -4.91 -25.91
CA PHE A 63 -17.11 -4.94 -26.00
C PHE A 63 -16.56 -6.28 -25.48
N TYR A 64 -15.62 -6.92 -26.17
CA TYR A 64 -15.11 -8.26 -25.83
C TYR A 64 -13.66 -8.22 -25.35
N VAL A 65 -13.39 -8.91 -24.24
CA VAL A 65 -12.10 -8.87 -23.55
C VAL A 65 -11.68 -10.27 -23.12
N PHE A 66 -10.42 -10.60 -23.38
CA PHE A 66 -9.87 -11.93 -23.17
C PHE A 66 -8.61 -11.85 -22.31
N THR A 67 -8.45 -12.82 -21.42
CA THR A 67 -7.22 -13.02 -20.63
C THR A 67 -6.17 -13.81 -21.40
N GLU A 68 -6.58 -14.61 -22.38
CA GLU A 68 -5.71 -15.46 -23.19
C GLU A 68 -5.68 -15.06 -24.67
N ALA A 69 -4.46 -14.95 -25.23
CA ALA A 69 -4.26 -14.53 -26.62
C ALA A 69 -4.85 -15.52 -27.64
N GLU A 70 -4.76 -16.84 -27.39
CA GLU A 70 -5.24 -17.84 -28.35
C GLU A 70 -6.78 -17.84 -28.44
N ILE A 71 -7.47 -17.51 -27.35
CA ILE A 71 -8.93 -17.35 -27.34
C ILE A 71 -9.33 -16.11 -28.13
N ALA A 72 -8.67 -14.97 -27.89
CA ALA A 72 -8.88 -13.75 -28.67
C ALA A 72 -8.65 -13.98 -30.16
N LYS A 73 -7.61 -14.73 -30.51
CA LYS A 73 -7.29 -15.10 -31.90
C LYS A 73 -8.36 -15.99 -32.53
N ASN A 74 -8.87 -16.99 -31.82
CA ASN A 74 -9.96 -17.84 -32.31
C ASN A 74 -11.25 -17.05 -32.49
N PHE A 75 -11.56 -16.13 -31.58
CA PHE A 75 -12.68 -15.21 -31.71
C PHE A 75 -12.52 -14.31 -32.94
N ALA A 76 -11.34 -13.69 -33.11
CA ALA A 76 -11.06 -12.84 -34.27
C ALA A 76 -11.22 -13.59 -35.59
N LYS A 77 -10.78 -14.85 -35.68
CA LYS A 77 -11.03 -15.71 -36.86
C LYS A 77 -12.51 -15.93 -37.12
N HIS A 78 -13.28 -16.26 -36.08
CA HIS A 78 -14.71 -16.55 -36.21
C HIS A 78 -15.50 -15.35 -36.75
N TYR A 79 -15.11 -14.13 -36.36
CA TYR A 79 -15.73 -12.88 -36.81
C TYR A 79 -15.03 -12.23 -38.01
N GLU A 80 -14.11 -12.95 -38.67
CA GLU A 80 -13.35 -12.46 -39.83
C GLU A 80 -12.58 -11.15 -39.56
N LEU A 81 -12.22 -10.89 -38.29
CA LEU A 81 -11.41 -9.76 -37.84
C LEU A 81 -9.94 -10.06 -38.11
N THR A 82 -9.57 -9.99 -39.38
CA THR A 82 -8.21 -10.30 -39.86
C THR A 82 -7.53 -9.09 -40.46
N ASN A 83 -6.19 -9.09 -40.47
CA ASN A 83 -5.39 -8.13 -41.23
C ASN A 83 -5.42 -8.49 -42.74
N PRO A 84 -4.83 -7.68 -43.64
CA PRO A 84 -4.81 -7.96 -45.08
C PRO A 84 -4.12 -9.28 -45.48
N ASN A 85 -3.31 -9.86 -44.59
CA ASN A 85 -2.67 -11.16 -44.81
C ASN A 85 -3.56 -12.34 -44.37
N GLY A 86 -4.78 -12.07 -43.87
CA GLY A 86 -5.69 -13.08 -43.33
C GLY A 86 -5.34 -13.53 -41.91
N GLU A 87 -4.42 -12.84 -41.22
CA GLU A 87 -4.06 -13.18 -39.85
C GLU A 87 -5.01 -12.52 -38.86
N PRO A 88 -5.41 -13.20 -37.76
CA PRO A 88 -6.36 -12.65 -36.79
C PRO A 88 -5.78 -11.41 -36.10
N PHE A 89 -6.59 -10.38 -35.94
CA PHE A 89 -6.16 -9.10 -35.44
C PHE A 89 -6.77 -8.77 -34.07
N PHE A 90 -5.91 -8.51 -33.09
CA PHE A 90 -6.28 -8.15 -31.73
C PHE A 90 -5.20 -7.28 -31.10
N LEU A 91 -5.61 -6.44 -30.16
CA LEU A 91 -4.78 -5.56 -29.38
C LEU A 91 -4.37 -6.23 -28.08
N LYS A 92 -3.12 -6.04 -27.67
CA LYS A 92 -2.64 -6.31 -26.31
C LYS A 92 -2.62 -4.98 -25.55
N ILE A 93 -3.46 -4.84 -24.54
CA ILE A 93 -3.64 -3.59 -23.80
C ILE A 93 -3.28 -3.77 -22.31
N THR A 94 -2.68 -2.76 -21.70
CA THR A 94 -2.40 -2.77 -20.25
C THR A 94 -3.66 -2.41 -19.46
N MET A 95 -3.64 -2.59 -18.13
CA MET A 95 -4.76 -2.21 -17.27
C MET A 95 -5.13 -0.72 -17.37
N ASN A 96 -4.13 0.16 -17.45
CA ASN A 96 -4.37 1.60 -17.59
C ASN A 96 -5.02 1.93 -18.93
N SER A 97 -4.54 1.34 -20.02
CA SER A 97 -5.16 1.50 -21.34
C SER A 97 -6.56 0.89 -21.39
N PHE A 98 -6.76 -0.26 -20.74
CA PHE A 98 -8.07 -0.91 -20.65
C PHE A 98 -9.10 -0.02 -19.95
N TYR A 99 -8.72 0.60 -18.83
CA TYR A 99 -9.60 1.52 -18.11
C TYR A 99 -10.01 2.72 -18.98
N GLN A 100 -9.09 3.30 -19.74
CA GLN A 100 -9.41 4.38 -20.68
C GLN A 100 -10.37 3.89 -21.78
N VAL A 101 -10.06 2.73 -22.38
CA VAL A 101 -10.87 2.13 -23.45
C VAL A 101 -12.32 1.89 -23.01
N ILE A 102 -12.56 1.36 -21.81
CA ILE A 102 -13.93 1.13 -21.34
C ILE A 102 -14.68 2.45 -21.05
N GLN A 103 -14.00 3.51 -20.63
CA GLN A 103 -14.60 4.84 -20.49
C GLN A 103 -15.02 5.39 -21.85
N ASP A 104 -14.13 5.35 -22.84
CA ASP A 104 -14.43 5.80 -24.20
C ASP A 104 -15.65 5.05 -24.77
N TYR A 105 -15.73 3.73 -24.53
CA TYR A 105 -16.86 2.91 -24.95
C TYR A 105 -18.18 3.26 -24.27
N ARG A 106 -18.13 3.58 -22.97
CA ARG A 106 -19.29 4.08 -22.23
C ARG A 106 -19.78 5.40 -22.82
N GLU A 107 -18.87 6.31 -23.17
CA GLU A 107 -19.21 7.62 -23.73
C GLU A 107 -19.90 7.52 -25.10
N ILE A 108 -19.50 6.56 -25.94
CA ILE A 108 -20.15 6.31 -27.24
C ILE A 108 -21.37 5.36 -27.15
N GLY A 109 -21.80 5.02 -25.93
CA GLY A 109 -23.05 4.31 -25.69
C GLY A 109 -22.98 2.79 -25.83
N VAL A 110 -21.82 2.17 -25.64
CA VAL A 110 -21.70 0.70 -25.52
C VAL A 110 -21.99 0.29 -24.07
N PRO A 111 -23.12 -0.38 -23.76
CA PRO A 111 -23.54 -0.61 -22.38
C PRO A 111 -22.95 -1.87 -21.76
N LEU A 112 -22.41 -2.79 -22.56
CA LEU A 112 -21.98 -4.12 -22.11
C LEU A 112 -20.52 -4.41 -22.42
N ILE A 113 -19.92 -5.19 -21.52
CA ILE A 113 -18.60 -5.79 -21.65
C ILE A 113 -18.71 -7.30 -21.40
N MET A 114 -18.08 -8.08 -22.25
CA MET A 114 -18.02 -9.53 -22.18
C MET A 114 -16.60 -9.98 -21.90
N PHE A 115 -16.44 -10.70 -20.79
CA PHE A 115 -15.18 -11.34 -20.41
C PHE A 115 -15.23 -12.82 -20.71
N ASP A 116 -14.13 -13.37 -21.21
CA ASP A 116 -13.93 -14.81 -21.27
C ASP A 116 -13.23 -15.31 -19.98
N GLU A 117 -13.88 -16.26 -19.29
CA GLU A 117 -13.37 -16.92 -18.11
C GLU A 117 -13.36 -18.44 -18.34
N GLY A 118 -12.30 -18.94 -18.99
CA GLY A 118 -12.03 -20.37 -19.08
C GLY A 118 -13.18 -21.19 -19.68
N ALA A 119 -13.75 -20.70 -20.79
CA ALA A 119 -14.90 -21.23 -21.54
C ALA A 119 -16.30 -20.67 -21.20
N ASN A 120 -16.42 -19.80 -20.19
CA ASN A 120 -17.67 -19.07 -19.95
C ASN A 120 -17.53 -17.60 -20.38
N LEU A 121 -18.54 -17.10 -21.09
CA LEU A 121 -18.64 -15.67 -21.38
C LEU A 121 -19.49 -14.98 -20.32
N LEU A 122 -18.86 -14.12 -19.52
CA LEU A 122 -19.53 -13.30 -18.53
C LEU A 122 -19.86 -11.93 -19.10
N CYS A 123 -21.14 -11.57 -19.10
CA CYS A 123 -21.61 -10.29 -19.63
C CYS A 123 -21.98 -9.34 -18.48
N HIS A 124 -21.41 -8.13 -18.51
CA HIS A 124 -21.60 -7.13 -17.47
C HIS A 124 -21.90 -5.76 -18.04
N ASN A 125 -22.56 -4.94 -17.21
CA ASN A 125 -22.74 -3.53 -17.52
C ASN A 125 -21.40 -2.79 -17.41
N ILE A 126 -21.03 -2.03 -18.44
CA ILE A 126 -19.75 -1.33 -18.48
C ILE A 126 -19.60 -0.32 -17.33
N SER A 127 -20.69 0.32 -16.90
CA SER A 127 -20.67 1.29 -15.81
C SER A 127 -20.36 0.62 -14.47
N TYR A 128 -20.85 -0.61 -14.28
CA TYR A 128 -20.51 -1.40 -13.10
C TYR A 128 -19.03 -1.77 -13.09
N VAL A 129 -18.52 -2.25 -14.23
CA VAL A 129 -17.09 -2.60 -14.36
C VAL A 129 -16.20 -1.39 -14.16
N ILE A 130 -16.53 -0.24 -14.75
CA ILE A 130 -15.82 1.03 -14.52
C ILE A 130 -15.76 1.36 -13.04
N ALA A 131 -16.90 1.37 -12.34
CA ALA A 131 -16.94 1.70 -10.92
C ALA A 131 -16.03 0.79 -10.08
N ARG A 132 -16.00 -0.51 -10.41
CA ARG A 132 -15.14 -1.49 -9.72
C ARG A 132 -13.68 -1.38 -10.09
N VAL A 133 -13.37 -1.14 -11.35
CA VAL A 133 -11.98 -0.88 -11.79
C VAL A 133 -11.45 0.39 -11.15
N GLU A 134 -12.26 1.46 -11.08
CA GLU A 134 -11.91 2.69 -10.35
C GLU A 134 -11.65 2.42 -8.88
N GLU A 135 -12.50 1.61 -8.22
CA GLU A 135 -12.31 1.20 -6.84
C GLU A 135 -10.99 0.45 -6.66
N ILE A 136 -10.69 -0.53 -7.52
CA ILE A 136 -9.43 -1.29 -7.47
C ILE A 136 -8.21 -0.42 -7.77
N ILE A 137 -8.28 0.48 -8.76
CA ILE A 137 -7.20 1.43 -9.07
C ILE A 137 -6.98 2.35 -7.88
N ARG A 138 -8.05 2.89 -7.29
CA ARG A 138 -7.96 3.69 -6.06
C ARG A 138 -7.42 2.89 -4.90
N GLU A 139 -7.78 1.62 -4.74
CA GLU A 139 -7.19 0.74 -3.72
C GLU A 139 -5.68 0.57 -3.95
N LYS A 140 -5.23 0.33 -5.19
CA LYS A 140 -3.80 0.26 -5.53
C LYS A 140 -3.08 1.59 -5.23
N GLU A 141 -3.59 2.70 -5.75
CA GLU A 141 -3.03 4.04 -5.55
C GLU A 141 -3.01 4.46 -4.08
N ARG A 142 -4.06 4.12 -3.33
CA ARG A 142 -4.15 4.39 -1.88
C ARG A 142 -3.15 3.58 -1.07
N SER A 143 -2.51 2.57 -1.62
CA SER A 143 -1.86 1.55 -0.78
C SER A 143 -0.39 1.28 -1.12
N GLU A 144 0.08 1.76 -2.27
CA GLU A 144 1.50 1.70 -2.64
C GLU A 144 2.35 2.73 -1.89
N ILE A 145 3.60 2.35 -1.58
CA ILE A 145 4.64 3.26 -1.11
C ILE A 145 5.77 3.22 -2.13
N ILE A 146 6.18 4.37 -2.64
CA ILE A 146 7.37 4.48 -3.46
C ILE A 146 8.59 4.44 -2.54
N LEU A 147 9.42 3.42 -2.68
CA LEU A 147 10.65 3.25 -1.92
C LEU A 147 11.82 4.02 -2.54
N GLY A 148 11.80 4.19 -3.86
CA GLY A 148 12.91 4.73 -4.62
C GLY A 148 12.72 4.56 -6.11
N ARG A 149 13.85 4.57 -6.83
CA ARG A 149 13.94 4.24 -8.24
C ARG A 149 14.99 3.16 -8.44
N ASP A 150 14.72 2.26 -9.38
CA ASP A 150 15.71 1.32 -9.87
C ASP A 150 16.87 2.11 -10.48
N LYS A 151 18.10 1.71 -10.18
CA LYS A 151 19.26 2.48 -10.61
C LYS A 151 19.51 2.34 -12.11
N GLU A 152 19.27 1.16 -12.68
CA GLU A 152 19.58 0.88 -14.07
C GLU A 152 18.50 1.45 -15.00
N THR A 153 17.24 1.30 -14.61
CA THR A 153 16.09 1.69 -15.45
C THR A 153 15.54 3.07 -15.11
N GLY A 154 15.80 3.58 -13.90
CA GLY A 154 15.19 4.82 -13.40
C GLY A 154 13.70 4.68 -13.05
N GLU A 155 13.12 3.49 -13.21
CA GLU A 155 11.72 3.21 -12.91
C GLU A 155 11.45 3.24 -11.41
N LYS A 156 10.22 3.55 -11.00
CA LYS A 156 9.86 3.61 -9.58
C LYS A 156 9.81 2.21 -8.98
N VAL A 157 10.38 2.06 -7.78
CA VAL A 157 10.28 0.83 -6.99
C VAL A 157 9.18 1.01 -5.94
N PHE A 158 8.18 0.14 -5.99
CA PHE A 158 7.01 0.21 -5.13
C PHE A 158 7.02 -0.90 -4.08
N LEU A 159 6.69 -0.55 -2.84
CA LEU A 159 6.25 -1.48 -1.81
C LEU A 159 4.73 -1.61 -1.92
N MET A 160 4.30 -2.69 -2.57
CA MET A 160 2.89 -3.03 -2.77
C MET A 160 2.18 -3.29 -1.42
N ASN A 161 0.89 -2.99 -1.33
CA ASN A 161 0.13 -3.16 -0.07
C ASN A 161 0.13 -4.58 0.50
N GLN A 162 -0.05 -5.57 -0.38
CA GLN A 162 0.04 -6.99 -0.01
C GLN A 162 1.39 -7.35 0.62
N ASN A 163 2.44 -6.59 0.27
CA ASN A 163 3.75 -6.74 0.88
C ASN A 163 3.83 -5.91 2.17
N ARG A 164 3.26 -4.71 2.23
CA ARG A 164 3.22 -3.88 3.45
C ARG A 164 2.65 -4.60 4.66
N LEU A 165 1.58 -5.40 4.49
CA LEU A 165 0.96 -6.17 5.56
C LEU A 165 1.84 -7.31 6.09
N LYS A 166 2.87 -7.71 5.34
CA LYS A 166 3.86 -8.72 5.78
C LYS A 166 4.95 -8.13 6.67
N ASN A 167 4.80 -6.89 7.11
CA ASN A 167 5.80 -6.10 7.85
C ASN A 167 7.08 -5.82 7.05
N THR A 168 7.74 -4.72 7.40
CA THR A 168 8.95 -4.24 6.75
C THR A 168 10.06 -4.07 7.79
N LEU A 169 11.18 -4.74 7.60
CA LEU A 169 12.38 -4.57 8.41
C LEU A 169 13.39 -3.68 7.66
N LEU A 170 13.74 -2.53 8.24
CA LEU A 170 14.76 -1.62 7.75
C LEU A 170 16.03 -1.78 8.60
N LEU A 171 17.14 -2.16 7.98
CA LEU A 171 18.43 -2.34 8.64
C LEU A 171 19.45 -1.35 8.08
N GLY A 172 20.24 -0.73 8.95
CA GLY A 172 21.35 0.13 8.53
C GLY A 172 22.21 0.60 9.70
N GLY A 173 23.47 0.90 9.44
CA GLY A 173 24.34 1.57 10.42
C GLY A 173 23.91 3.02 10.70
N VAL A 174 24.47 3.63 11.74
CA VAL A 174 24.32 5.06 11.99
C VAL A 174 24.83 5.84 10.77
N GLY A 175 24.09 6.87 10.35
CA GLY A 175 24.45 7.68 9.20
C GLY A 175 24.18 7.04 7.83
N SER A 176 23.60 5.84 7.76
CA SER A 176 23.23 5.20 6.48
C SER A 176 22.03 5.86 5.79
N GLY A 177 21.41 6.85 6.43
CA GLY A 177 20.25 7.56 5.91
C GLY A 177 18.92 6.82 6.04
N LYS A 178 18.83 5.67 6.73
CA LYS A 178 17.59 4.88 6.81
C LYS A 178 16.35 5.69 7.25
N LEU A 179 16.55 6.65 8.16
CA LEU A 179 15.48 7.47 8.72
C LEU A 179 15.03 8.57 7.75
N SER A 180 15.98 9.19 7.05
CA SER A 180 15.72 10.29 6.11
C SER A 180 15.30 9.80 4.72
N LEU A 181 15.65 8.56 4.35
CA LEU A 181 15.59 8.07 2.97
C LEU A 181 14.60 6.91 2.79
N SER A 182 14.36 6.13 3.84
CA SER A 182 13.13 5.35 4.06
C SER A 182 12.47 5.92 5.31
N VAL A 183 11.57 5.28 6.04
CA VAL A 183 10.90 5.86 7.22
C VAL A 183 10.22 7.21 6.98
N LEU A 184 10.91 8.37 7.02
CA LEU A 184 10.27 9.68 6.83
C LEU A 184 9.52 9.81 5.49
N PRO A 185 10.05 9.38 4.32
CA PRO A 185 9.28 9.33 3.06
C PRO A 185 8.10 8.34 3.11
N MET A 186 8.21 7.26 3.89
CA MET A 186 7.11 6.30 4.05
C MET A 186 5.99 6.91 4.90
N ILE A 187 6.36 7.54 6.03
CA ILE A 187 5.47 8.31 6.90
C ILE A 187 4.78 9.42 6.11
N TYR A 188 5.54 10.17 5.30
CA TYR A 188 5.01 11.21 4.43
C TYR A 188 3.93 10.66 3.48
N GLN A 189 4.25 9.59 2.74
CA GLN A 189 3.31 8.96 1.82
C GLN A 189 2.08 8.38 2.54
N ASP A 190 2.24 7.88 3.75
CA ASP A 190 1.11 7.41 4.56
C ASP A 190 0.22 8.52 5.08
N LEU A 191 0.80 9.67 5.44
CA LEU A 191 0.03 10.84 5.86
C LEU A 191 -0.81 11.44 4.73
N MET A 192 -0.37 11.29 3.48
CA MET A 192 -1.14 11.70 2.30
C MET A 192 -2.37 10.81 2.05
N LYS A 193 -2.38 9.59 2.59
CA LYS A 193 -3.46 8.63 2.36
C LYS A 193 -4.70 9.00 3.17
N LYS A 194 -5.85 8.91 2.49
CA LYS A 194 -7.16 8.85 3.13
C LYS A 194 -7.32 7.45 3.72
N ASN A 195 -7.98 7.31 4.86
CA ASN A 195 -8.24 6.00 5.48
C ASN A 195 -7.01 5.28 6.05
N GLN A 196 -5.93 6.02 6.34
CA GLN A 196 -4.70 5.48 6.93
C GLN A 196 -4.49 6.04 8.33
N ALA A 197 -4.69 5.20 9.35
CA ALA A 197 -4.27 5.54 10.71
C ALA A 197 -2.76 5.28 10.86
N MET A 198 -2.08 6.10 11.67
CA MET A 198 -0.63 6.00 11.83
C MET A 198 -0.20 6.11 13.28
N THR A 199 0.71 5.22 13.68
CA THR A 199 1.40 5.27 14.97
C THR A 199 2.90 5.25 14.75
N VAL A 200 3.63 6.15 15.39
CA VAL A 200 5.10 6.23 15.34
C VAL A 200 5.65 6.12 16.76
N LEU A 201 6.38 5.03 17.01
CA LEU A 201 7.11 4.76 18.24
C LEU A 201 8.60 4.98 17.96
N SER A 202 9.22 5.98 18.61
CA SER A 202 10.64 6.24 18.39
C SER A 202 11.37 6.76 19.62
N SER A 203 12.62 6.35 19.76
CA SER A 203 13.56 6.98 20.69
C SER A 203 14.16 8.28 20.13
N ASN A 204 14.11 8.45 18.80
CA ASN A 204 14.63 9.59 18.06
C ASN A 204 13.60 10.72 17.97
N THR A 205 13.88 11.85 18.63
CA THR A 205 12.98 13.00 18.68
C THR A 205 12.87 13.72 17.34
N ASP A 206 13.93 13.74 16.52
CA ASP A 206 13.92 14.40 15.21
C ASP A 206 12.90 13.75 14.26
N VAL A 207 12.78 12.42 14.30
CA VAL A 207 11.75 11.72 13.53
C VAL A 207 10.36 12.11 14.00
N LEU A 208 10.13 12.09 15.32
CA LEU A 208 8.82 12.43 15.87
C LEU A 208 8.41 13.89 15.59
N ASP A 209 9.34 14.83 15.69
CA ASP A 209 9.10 16.25 15.41
C ASP A 209 8.75 16.45 13.93
N LYS A 210 9.49 15.80 13.02
CA LYS A 210 9.18 15.83 11.58
C LYS A 210 7.84 15.17 11.28
N SER A 211 7.53 14.03 11.88
CA SER A 211 6.23 13.36 11.76
C SER A 211 5.08 14.24 12.27
N PHE A 212 5.28 14.93 13.40
CA PHE A 212 4.30 15.87 13.95
C PHE A 212 4.01 16.99 12.95
N ILE A 213 5.05 17.62 12.42
CA ILE A 213 4.90 18.73 11.47
C ILE A 213 4.21 18.27 10.19
N MET A 214 4.62 17.13 9.63
CA MET A 214 3.98 16.53 8.45
C MET A 214 2.49 16.23 8.71
N ALA A 215 2.15 15.63 9.84
CA ALA A 215 0.77 15.32 10.17
C ALA A 215 -0.09 16.58 10.29
N ARG A 216 0.44 17.65 10.92
CA ARG A 216 -0.24 18.94 11.02
C ARG A 216 -0.42 19.62 9.67
N TYR A 217 0.57 19.52 8.78
CA TYR A 217 0.47 20.02 7.40
C TYR A 217 -0.72 19.38 6.66
N TYR A 218 -0.89 18.06 6.79
CA TYR A 218 -2.03 17.31 6.23
C TYR A 218 -3.32 17.41 7.05
N LYS A 219 -3.39 18.33 8.03
CA LYS A 219 -4.56 18.57 8.88
C LYS A 219 -5.02 17.33 9.67
N LYS A 220 -4.11 16.41 9.95
CA LYS A 220 -4.37 15.28 10.84
C LYS A 220 -4.39 15.75 12.30
N THR A 221 -5.20 15.09 13.12
CA THR A 221 -5.17 15.19 14.57
C THR A 221 -3.96 14.42 15.08
N VAL A 222 -3.17 15.04 15.96
CA VAL A 222 -1.93 14.43 16.44
C VAL A 222 -1.96 14.31 17.95
N THR A 223 -1.79 13.08 18.45
CA THR A 223 -1.62 12.79 19.86
C THR A 223 -0.16 12.48 20.11
N TYR A 224 0.51 13.30 20.91
CA TYR A 224 1.92 13.13 21.25
C TYR A 224 2.09 12.69 22.71
N ILE A 225 2.75 11.56 22.92
CA ILE A 225 3.00 10.95 24.23
C ILE A 225 4.51 10.84 24.43
N ASN A 226 5.03 11.45 25.50
CA ASN A 226 6.44 11.36 25.83
C ASN A 226 6.66 10.44 27.04
N LEU A 227 7.08 9.20 26.79
CA LEU A 227 7.34 8.22 27.84
C LEU A 227 8.71 8.40 28.51
N LYS A 228 9.58 9.29 27.98
CA LYS A 228 10.86 9.65 28.64
C LYS A 228 10.65 10.38 29.97
N SER A 229 9.45 10.93 30.21
CA SER A 229 9.08 11.63 31.45
C SER A 229 7.73 11.11 31.99
N PRO A 230 7.67 9.85 32.47
CA PRO A 230 6.43 9.08 32.61
C PRO A 230 5.47 9.55 33.71
N GLU A 231 5.93 10.39 34.64
CA GLU A 231 5.16 10.80 35.83
C GLU A 231 3.91 11.65 35.53
N SER A 232 3.76 12.15 34.30
CA SER A 232 2.63 12.98 33.88
C SER A 232 1.76 12.39 32.75
N TYR A 233 1.99 11.14 32.35
CA TYR A 233 1.39 10.58 31.13
C TYR A 233 0.56 9.30 31.34
N ILE A 234 0.48 8.76 32.56
CA ILE A 234 -0.35 7.56 32.85
C ILE A 234 -1.81 7.80 32.44
N GLU A 235 -2.41 8.91 32.86
CA GLU A 235 -3.81 9.24 32.51
C GLU A 235 -4.02 9.35 31.00
N LYS A 236 -3.06 9.94 30.28
CA LYS A 236 -3.11 10.05 28.81
C LYS A 236 -3.04 8.70 28.13
N VAL A 237 -2.18 7.79 28.61
CA VAL A 237 -2.04 6.44 28.05
C VAL A 237 -3.25 5.57 28.39
N SER A 238 -3.73 5.62 29.63
CA SER A 238 -4.92 4.88 30.07
C SER A 238 -6.20 5.34 29.37
N GLY A 239 -6.26 6.62 28.98
CA GLY A 239 -7.36 7.23 28.24
C GLY A 239 -7.35 6.96 26.74
N LEU A 240 -6.33 6.31 26.18
CA LEU A 240 -6.33 5.93 24.76
C LEU A 240 -7.49 4.99 24.45
N THR A 241 -8.21 5.33 23.38
CA THR A 241 -9.38 4.63 22.88
C THR A 241 -9.08 3.92 21.56
N LYS A 242 -9.99 3.05 21.11
CA LYS A 242 -9.90 2.42 19.77
C LYS A 242 -9.74 3.46 18.65
N GLU A 243 -10.45 4.58 18.75
CA GLU A 243 -10.43 5.65 17.75
C GLU A 243 -9.05 6.34 17.65
N ASP A 244 -8.29 6.39 18.74
CA ASP A 244 -6.93 6.94 18.70
C ASP A 244 -5.98 6.14 17.81
N PHE A 245 -6.24 4.83 17.65
CA PHE A 245 -5.41 3.92 16.86
C PHE A 245 -5.92 3.69 15.44
N LEU A 246 -7.23 3.80 15.22
CA LEU A 246 -7.88 3.42 13.95
C LEU A 246 -8.55 4.58 13.21
N ASN A 247 -8.70 5.74 13.83
CA ASN A 247 -9.20 6.88 13.08
C ASN A 247 -8.13 7.33 12.08
N GLU A 248 -8.49 7.31 10.80
CA GLU A 248 -7.64 7.73 9.67
C GLU A 248 -7.12 9.17 9.76
N ASN A 249 -7.79 10.00 10.56
CA ASN A 249 -7.40 11.38 10.79
C ASN A 249 -6.50 11.52 12.02
N ASN A 250 -6.26 10.44 12.77
CA ASN A 250 -5.43 10.43 13.97
C ASN A 250 -4.02 9.91 13.66
N VAL A 251 -3.04 10.60 14.22
CA VAL A 251 -1.63 10.23 14.22
C VAL A 251 -1.16 10.17 15.67
N LEU A 252 -0.75 8.99 16.11
CA LEU A 252 -0.24 8.77 17.45
C LEU A 252 1.29 8.74 17.42
N LEU A 253 1.93 9.66 18.13
CA LEU A 253 3.38 9.78 18.23
C LEU A 253 3.81 9.47 19.66
N ILE A 254 4.72 8.51 19.82
CA ILE A 254 5.12 8.00 21.13
C ILE A 254 6.64 8.04 21.23
N SER A 255 7.16 8.87 22.12
CA SER A 255 8.58 8.94 22.44
C SER A 255 8.93 7.93 23.53
N VAL A 256 9.94 7.10 23.28
CA VAL A 256 10.48 6.10 24.23
C VAL A 256 11.94 6.37 24.55
N SER A 257 12.45 5.80 25.63
CA SER A 257 13.87 5.86 25.96
C SER A 257 14.68 4.85 25.12
N GLU A 258 15.93 5.19 24.79
CA GLU A 258 16.82 4.32 24.03
C GLU A 258 17.23 3.05 24.80
N LYS A 259 17.26 3.13 26.13
CA LYS A 259 17.70 2.03 27.01
C LYS A 259 16.54 1.17 27.47
N GLY A 260 15.36 1.76 27.64
CA GLY A 260 14.18 1.01 28.00
C GLY A 260 14.20 0.38 29.39
N GLU A 261 15.09 0.83 30.24
CA GLU A 261 15.32 0.22 31.54
C GLU A 261 14.29 0.68 32.59
N ASN A 262 13.48 1.69 32.28
CA ASN A 262 12.48 2.24 33.20
C ASN A 262 11.27 1.29 33.34
N PRO A 263 11.01 0.73 34.53
CA PRO A 263 9.86 -0.17 34.75
C PRO A 263 8.51 0.48 34.44
N LYS A 264 8.34 1.77 34.71
CA LYS A 264 7.09 2.51 34.40
C LYS A 264 6.89 2.65 32.91
N GLU A 265 7.97 2.83 32.14
CA GLU A 265 7.89 2.90 30.68
C GLU A 265 7.43 1.55 30.10
N LYS A 266 7.95 0.43 30.62
CA LYS A 266 7.51 -0.92 30.23
C LYS A 266 6.03 -1.14 30.51
N GLU A 267 5.54 -0.70 31.66
CA GLU A 267 4.12 -0.76 32.03
C GLU A 267 3.25 0.06 31.07
N LEU A 268 3.67 1.29 30.75
CA LEU A 268 2.92 2.12 29.80
C LEU A 268 2.90 1.53 28.39
N LEU A 269 4.00 0.93 27.94
CA LEU A 269 4.07 0.25 26.65
C LEU A 269 3.17 -0.99 26.59
N SER A 270 3.05 -1.76 27.68
CA SER A 270 2.16 -2.92 27.71
C SER A 270 0.68 -2.50 27.67
N ILE A 271 0.33 -1.37 28.29
CA ILE A 271 -1.02 -0.77 28.17
C ILE A 271 -1.28 -0.36 26.73
N ILE A 272 -0.34 0.34 26.07
CA ILE A 272 -0.49 0.75 24.66
C ILE A 272 -0.68 -0.48 23.77
N GLU A 273 0.12 -1.53 23.96
CA GLU A 273 0.00 -2.78 23.21
C GLU A 273 -1.37 -3.43 23.40
N ALA A 274 -1.85 -3.53 24.64
CA ALA A 274 -3.17 -4.09 24.93
C ALA A 274 -4.29 -3.30 24.23
N ARG A 275 -4.22 -1.95 24.25
CA ARG A 275 -5.19 -1.10 23.56
C ARG A 275 -5.14 -1.24 22.04
N MET A 276 -3.95 -1.38 21.46
CA MET A 276 -3.80 -1.66 20.03
C MET A 276 -4.43 -3.01 19.67
N LYS A 277 -4.17 -4.06 20.46
CA LYS A 277 -4.78 -5.38 20.26
C LYS A 277 -6.31 -5.32 20.33
N GLU A 278 -6.85 -4.65 21.34
CA GLU A 278 -8.30 -4.43 21.50
C GLU A 278 -8.90 -3.69 20.30
N ALA A 279 -8.26 -2.61 19.88
CA ALA A 279 -8.72 -1.79 18.77
C ALA A 279 -8.87 -2.64 17.50
N VAL A 280 -7.84 -3.42 17.19
CA VAL A 280 -7.75 -4.16 15.94
C VAL A 280 -8.61 -5.43 15.94
N GLN A 281 -8.67 -6.19 17.04
CA GLN A 281 -9.51 -7.39 17.14
C GLN A 281 -11.01 -7.08 16.99
N HIS A 282 -11.43 -5.88 17.37
CA HIS A 282 -12.82 -5.45 17.19
C HIS A 282 -13.14 -5.04 15.74
N ASP A 283 -12.15 -4.67 14.93
CA ASP A 283 -12.33 -4.17 13.56
C ASP A 283 -12.17 -5.25 12.49
N SER A 284 -11.40 -6.31 12.75
CA SER A 284 -11.31 -7.47 11.84
C SER A 284 -12.66 -8.19 11.63
N ARG A 285 -13.67 -7.86 12.44
CA ARG A 285 -15.06 -8.32 12.29
C ARG A 285 -15.96 -7.37 11.48
N ALA A 286 -15.48 -6.17 11.15
CA ALA A 286 -16.23 -5.11 10.48
C ALA A 286 -15.37 -4.46 9.38
N ASN A 287 -15.44 -5.01 8.16
CA ASN A 287 -14.96 -4.43 6.88
C ASN A 287 -13.57 -3.74 6.89
N ASN A 288 -12.59 -4.41 6.27
CA ASN A 288 -11.16 -4.07 6.04
C ASN A 288 -10.82 -2.68 5.41
N GLU A 289 -11.50 -1.58 5.74
CA GLU A 289 -11.30 -0.28 5.07
C GLU A 289 -10.16 0.58 5.64
N VAL A 290 -9.71 0.31 6.88
CA VAL A 290 -8.64 1.08 7.51
C VAL A 290 -7.38 0.24 7.63
N VAL A 291 -6.30 0.69 6.99
CA VAL A 291 -4.96 0.15 7.22
C VAL A 291 -4.33 0.95 8.36
N GLN A 292 -3.74 0.28 9.35
CA GLN A 292 -2.93 0.94 10.38
C GLN A 292 -1.45 0.79 10.05
N SER A 293 -0.71 1.89 10.01
CA SER A 293 0.75 1.87 9.83
C SER A 293 1.44 2.13 11.16
N LEU A 294 2.25 1.16 11.60
CA LEU A 294 3.04 1.25 12.81
C LEU A 294 4.52 1.34 12.49
N TYR A 295 5.12 2.48 12.81
CA TYR A 295 6.56 2.69 12.68
C TYR A 295 7.25 2.52 14.02
N ILE A 296 8.22 1.62 14.11
CA ILE A 296 9.00 1.34 15.31
C ILE A 296 10.47 1.61 15.01
N ILE A 297 11.04 2.62 15.65
CA ILE A 297 12.28 3.23 15.19
C ILE A 297 13.29 3.35 16.32
N ASP A 298 14.41 2.62 16.19
CA ASP A 298 15.55 2.65 17.09
C ASP A 298 15.16 2.42 18.57
N THR A 299 14.10 1.64 18.80
CA THR A 299 13.62 1.30 20.13
C THR A 299 14.27 0.01 20.63
N PRO A 300 14.64 -0.06 21.92
CA PRO A 300 15.05 -1.32 22.53
C PRO A 300 13.91 -2.37 22.48
N PRO A 301 14.23 -3.66 22.60
CA PRO A 301 13.34 -4.82 22.48
C PRO A 301 12.59 -5.01 23.81
N LEU A 302 12.09 -3.91 24.37
CA LEU A 302 11.26 -3.96 25.56
C LEU A 302 9.86 -4.46 25.23
N PHE A 303 9.50 -4.34 23.96
CA PHE A 303 8.22 -4.65 23.42
C PHE A 303 8.25 -6.12 23.00
N PRO A 304 7.30 -6.97 23.43
CA PRO A 304 7.13 -8.32 22.88
C PRO A 304 6.60 -8.20 21.44
N LEU A 305 7.45 -7.69 20.54
CA LEU A 305 7.18 -7.52 19.12
C LEU A 305 6.82 -8.85 18.47
N THR A 306 7.22 -9.97 19.06
CA THR A 306 6.84 -11.32 18.61
C THR A 306 5.34 -11.47 18.42
N ASP A 307 4.52 -11.01 19.37
CA ASP A 307 3.07 -11.22 19.27
C ASP A 307 2.43 -10.20 18.32
N LEU A 308 2.96 -8.97 18.33
CA LEU A 308 2.46 -7.92 17.45
C LEU A 308 2.78 -8.23 15.98
N VAL A 309 4.02 -8.61 15.69
CA VAL A 309 4.50 -8.98 14.36
C VAL A 309 3.81 -10.27 13.89
N ARG A 310 3.70 -11.30 14.75
CA ARG A 310 3.05 -12.57 14.37
C ARG A 310 1.59 -12.40 13.93
N ASN A 311 0.84 -11.52 14.58
CA ASN A 311 -0.59 -11.37 14.33
C ASN A 311 -0.94 -10.15 13.47
N SER A 312 0.05 -9.31 13.13
CA SER A 312 -0.13 -8.06 12.36
C SER A 312 -0.91 -8.22 11.04
N GLU A 313 -0.69 -9.33 10.31
CA GLU A 313 -1.39 -9.61 9.05
C GLU A 313 -2.89 -9.87 9.28
N GLU A 314 -3.24 -10.70 10.27
CA GLU A 314 -4.65 -10.94 10.68
C GLU A 314 -5.33 -9.65 11.18
N TRP A 315 -4.51 -8.71 11.63
CA TRP A 315 -4.89 -7.44 12.21
C TRP A 315 -4.95 -6.31 11.17
N GLY A 316 -4.50 -6.52 9.94
CA GLY A 316 -4.45 -5.44 8.94
C GLY A 316 -3.48 -4.30 9.32
N VAL A 317 -2.49 -4.60 10.17
CA VAL A 317 -1.48 -3.64 10.64
C VAL A 317 -0.20 -3.84 9.84
N SER A 318 0.30 -2.79 9.21
CA SER A 318 1.63 -2.78 8.58
C SER A 318 2.66 -2.29 9.58
N ILE A 319 3.58 -3.16 10.02
CA ILE A 319 4.67 -2.76 10.92
C ILE A 319 5.93 -2.48 10.12
N THR A 320 6.50 -1.29 10.27
CA THR A 320 7.84 -0.94 9.79
C THR A 320 8.80 -0.83 10.97
N LEU A 321 9.70 -1.79 11.11
CA LEU A 321 10.72 -1.81 12.16
C LEU A 321 12.06 -1.31 11.59
N SER A 322 12.61 -0.25 12.16
CA SER A 322 13.92 0.31 11.80
C SER A 322 14.93 0.09 12.92
N LEU A 323 15.99 -0.66 12.63
CA LEU A 323 17.05 -1.01 13.59
C LEU A 323 18.42 -0.51 13.15
N GLU A 324 19.29 -0.25 14.13
CA GLU A 324 20.73 -0.12 13.92
C GLU A 324 21.38 -1.50 13.80
N GLY A 325 22.24 -1.70 12.81
CA GLY A 325 22.87 -2.99 12.53
C GLY A 325 23.66 -3.58 13.72
N GLU A 326 24.22 -2.74 14.59
CA GLU A 326 24.96 -3.16 15.79
C GLU A 326 24.07 -3.79 16.87
N LYS A 327 22.75 -3.51 16.84
CA LYS A 327 21.76 -4.07 17.79
C LYS A 327 21.32 -5.50 17.43
N LEU A 328 21.93 -6.14 16.41
CA LEU A 328 21.58 -7.50 15.93
C LEU A 328 22.57 -8.61 16.34
N THR A 329 23.44 -8.42 17.34
CA THR A 329 24.56 -9.36 17.58
C THR A 329 24.19 -10.68 18.27
N LYS A 330 24.69 -11.80 17.73
CA LYS A 330 24.37 -13.20 18.06
C LYS A 330 24.60 -13.66 19.50
N LYS A 331 25.38 -12.94 20.32
CA LYS A 331 25.93 -13.48 21.58
C LYS A 331 25.31 -12.94 22.87
N ASN A 332 24.36 -11.99 22.78
CA ASN A 332 23.41 -11.55 23.81
C ASN A 332 22.31 -10.67 23.15
N GLY A 333 21.90 -11.07 21.95
CA GLY A 333 21.25 -10.23 20.96
C GLY A 333 19.85 -9.78 21.33
N VAL A 334 19.68 -8.48 21.27
CA VAL A 334 18.50 -7.67 21.54
C VAL A 334 17.27 -8.13 20.73
N TYR A 335 17.45 -8.81 19.59
CA TYR A 335 16.34 -9.40 18.82
C TYR A 335 16.64 -10.87 18.47
N GLU A 336 15.72 -11.78 18.84
CA GLU A 336 15.83 -13.19 18.49
C GLU A 336 15.72 -13.40 16.97
N LYS A 337 16.50 -14.35 16.42
CA LYS A 337 16.40 -14.75 15.01
C LYS A 337 14.97 -15.16 14.61
N SER A 338 14.19 -15.66 15.57
CA SER A 338 12.77 -16.01 15.45
C SER A 338 11.89 -14.80 15.07
N ILE A 339 12.27 -13.58 15.46
CA ILE A 339 11.55 -12.33 15.17
C ILE A 339 11.87 -11.85 13.76
N LEU A 340 13.14 -11.90 13.35
CA LEU A 340 13.56 -11.43 12.03
C LEU A 340 12.90 -12.24 10.90
N ASN A 341 12.69 -13.55 11.13
CA ASN A 341 12.01 -14.43 10.18
C ASN A 341 10.51 -14.14 10.02
N GLN A 342 9.93 -13.27 10.84
CA GLN A 342 8.51 -12.90 10.76
C GLN A 342 8.26 -11.66 9.90
N PHE A 343 9.32 -11.00 9.40
CA PHE A 343 9.20 -9.90 8.46
C PHE A 343 9.28 -10.44 7.03
N GLY A 344 8.21 -10.23 6.25
CA GLY A 344 8.13 -10.62 4.85
C GLY A 344 8.89 -9.68 3.90
N ASN A 345 9.25 -8.48 4.34
CA ASN A 345 10.13 -7.57 3.60
C ASN A 345 11.31 -7.14 4.44
N MET A 346 12.48 -7.09 3.80
CA MET A 346 13.70 -6.57 4.42
C MET A 346 14.40 -5.61 3.46
N ILE A 347 14.72 -4.42 3.95
CA ILE A 347 15.44 -3.36 3.24
C ILE A 347 16.71 -3.08 4.05
N ALA A 348 17.88 -3.24 3.43
CA ALA A 348 19.16 -3.21 4.12
C ALA A 348 20.10 -2.17 3.52
N TYR A 349 20.31 -1.07 4.22
CA TYR A 349 21.15 0.02 3.76
C TYR A 349 22.65 -0.36 3.76
N PRO A 350 23.39 0.01 2.70
CA PRO A 350 24.83 -0.24 2.62
C PRO A 350 25.56 0.68 3.60
N GLY A 351 26.02 0.08 4.70
CA GLY A 351 26.82 0.74 5.72
C GLY A 351 26.96 -0.17 6.93
N LEU A 352 28.19 -0.53 7.31
CA LEU A 352 28.60 -1.29 8.50
C LEU A 352 27.56 -2.30 9.05
N LEU A 353 26.87 -3.06 8.21
CA LEU A 353 26.14 -4.23 8.69
C LEU A 353 27.20 -5.20 9.20
N PRO A 354 27.16 -5.58 10.50
CA PRO A 354 28.16 -6.47 11.06
C PRO A 354 28.26 -7.73 10.20
N ARG A 355 29.48 -8.22 9.97
CA ARG A 355 29.72 -9.42 9.16
C ARG A 355 28.88 -10.62 9.65
N SER A 356 28.67 -10.72 10.96
CA SER A 356 27.79 -11.70 11.61
C SER A 356 26.32 -11.57 11.22
N VAL A 357 25.83 -10.35 10.97
CA VAL A 357 24.48 -10.10 10.44
C VAL A 357 24.44 -10.58 9.00
N LYS A 358 25.35 -10.12 8.13
CA LYS A 358 25.42 -10.58 6.72
C LYS A 358 25.46 -12.11 6.57
N GLU A 359 26.26 -12.79 7.39
CA GLU A 359 26.40 -14.24 7.40
C GLU A 359 25.20 -14.99 8.00
N SER A 360 24.37 -14.34 8.83
CA SER A 360 23.23 -14.98 9.49
C SER A 360 21.90 -14.85 8.75
N ILE A 361 21.74 -13.83 7.90
CA ILE A 361 20.55 -13.65 7.05
C ILE A 361 20.67 -14.36 5.69
N GLY A 362 21.88 -14.72 5.24
CA GLY A 362 22.06 -15.54 4.03
C GLY A 362 21.61 -14.85 2.73
N ILE A 363 21.54 -13.52 2.70
CA ILE A 363 21.06 -12.74 1.56
C ILE A 363 22.24 -12.21 0.76
N ASP A 364 22.23 -12.46 -0.55
CA ASP A 364 23.17 -11.93 -1.52
C ASP A 364 22.77 -10.50 -1.91
N TYR A 365 23.63 -9.53 -1.59
CA TYR A 365 23.40 -8.09 -1.79
C TYR A 365 23.92 -7.58 -3.15
N SER A 366 24.45 -8.46 -4.01
CA SER A 366 25.12 -8.06 -5.26
C SER A 366 24.20 -7.41 -6.30
N HIS A 367 22.88 -7.49 -6.14
CA HIS A 367 21.89 -7.03 -7.11
C HIS A 367 21.03 -5.82 -6.65
N ILE A 368 21.27 -5.27 -5.46
CA ILE A 368 20.45 -4.16 -4.93
C ILE A 368 21.34 -2.95 -4.69
N GLU A 369 21.28 -1.99 -5.61
CA GLU A 369 21.91 -0.69 -5.40
C GLU A 369 20.91 0.27 -4.78
N PHE A 370 21.12 0.58 -3.51
CA PHE A 370 20.40 1.64 -2.83
C PHE A 370 20.85 2.95 -3.45
N LEU A 371 19.88 3.77 -3.89
CA LEU A 371 20.11 5.10 -4.47
C LEU A 371 21.30 5.77 -3.77
N ASN A 372 22.40 5.96 -4.49
CA ASN A 372 23.52 6.73 -3.99
C ASN A 372 23.12 8.21 -4.10
N PHE A 373 22.69 8.78 -2.97
CA PHE A 373 22.07 10.11 -2.85
C PHE A 373 22.95 11.30 -3.29
N LYS A 374 24.17 11.05 -3.80
CA LYS A 374 24.99 12.08 -4.47
C LYS A 374 24.65 12.28 -5.95
N GLU A 375 24.07 11.29 -6.62
CA GLU A 375 23.88 11.32 -8.08
C GLU A 375 22.45 11.69 -8.51
N ALA A 376 21.45 11.44 -7.66
CA ALA A 376 20.13 12.04 -7.81
C ALA A 376 20.19 13.48 -7.25
N GLY A 377 19.80 14.47 -8.05
CA GLY A 377 20.02 15.89 -7.77
C GLY A 377 19.20 16.44 -6.60
N TYR A 378 19.61 16.16 -5.36
CA TYR A 378 18.95 16.67 -4.15
C TYR A 378 19.54 17.99 -3.67
N TYR A 379 18.66 18.87 -3.16
CA TYR A 379 19.03 20.04 -2.37
C TYR A 379 18.81 19.72 -0.89
N VAL A 380 19.87 19.30 -0.18
CA VAL A 380 19.86 19.31 1.29
C VAL A 380 20.05 20.76 1.72
N ASP A 381 19.02 21.37 2.29
CA ASP A 381 19.20 22.68 2.90
C ASP A 381 20.01 22.52 4.20
N ASN A 382 21.28 22.91 4.11
CA ASN A 382 22.24 22.86 5.21
C ASN A 382 21.84 23.72 6.43
N LYS A 383 20.83 24.59 6.32
CA LYS A 383 20.30 25.38 7.45
C LYS A 383 19.15 24.69 8.19
N THR A 384 18.39 23.81 7.54
CA THR A 384 17.18 23.18 8.10
C THR A 384 17.33 21.67 8.31
N GLY A 385 18.31 21.01 7.68
CA GLY A 385 18.54 19.57 7.83
C GLY A 385 17.42 18.70 7.23
N LEU A 386 16.60 19.28 6.35
CA LEU A 386 15.50 18.62 5.66
C LEU A 386 15.98 18.09 4.30
N ALA A 387 15.95 16.78 4.13
CA ALA A 387 15.96 16.14 2.82
C ALA A 387 14.50 16.04 2.36
N LEU A 388 14.10 16.89 1.41
CA LEU A 388 12.79 16.81 0.76
C LEU A 388 12.99 16.15 -0.60
N LEU A 389 12.18 15.13 -0.87
CA LEU A 389 12.43 14.17 -1.93
C LEU A 389 11.83 14.62 -3.27
N ASP A 390 12.34 14.06 -4.37
CA ASP A 390 11.69 14.03 -5.71
C ASP A 390 10.27 13.42 -5.72
N PHE A 391 9.72 13.01 -4.57
CA PHE A 391 8.37 12.48 -4.41
C PHE A 391 7.34 13.56 -4.03
N ILE A 392 7.79 14.76 -3.68
CA ILE A 392 6.93 15.89 -3.35
C ILE A 392 6.88 16.78 -4.61
N PRO A 393 5.70 17.02 -5.20
CA PRO A 393 5.58 18.03 -6.25
C PRO A 393 6.28 19.32 -5.83
N VAL A 394 7.02 19.97 -6.74
CA VAL A 394 7.84 21.17 -6.43
C VAL A 394 7.01 22.26 -5.73
N GLU A 395 5.73 22.34 -6.06
CA GLU A 395 4.75 23.24 -5.46
C GLU A 395 4.44 22.88 -4.00
N GLU A 396 4.28 21.59 -3.69
CA GLU A 396 4.08 21.09 -2.32
C GLU A 396 5.34 21.24 -1.48
N GLU A 397 6.53 21.10 -2.06
CA GLU A 397 7.79 21.27 -1.36
C GLU A 397 7.95 22.71 -0.84
N LYS A 398 7.65 23.70 -1.70
CA LYS A 398 7.65 25.12 -1.33
C LYS A 398 6.63 25.41 -0.23
N ALA A 399 5.42 24.88 -0.37
CA ALA A 399 4.36 25.07 0.62
C ALA A 399 4.74 24.43 1.97
N PHE A 400 5.34 23.25 1.96
CA PHE A 400 5.80 22.56 3.16
C PHE A 400 6.95 23.30 3.85
N LYS A 401 7.96 23.77 3.09
CA LYS A 401 9.06 24.59 3.62
C LYS A 401 8.54 25.85 4.30
N GLN A 402 7.63 26.57 3.63
CA GLN A 402 7.01 27.77 4.19
C GLN A 402 6.21 27.47 5.46
N PHE A 403 5.47 26.35 5.49
CA PHE A 403 4.74 25.91 6.67
C PHE A 403 5.68 25.56 7.85
N TYR A 404 6.77 24.84 7.56
CA TYR A 404 7.79 24.48 8.55
C TYR A 404 8.45 25.71 9.16
N GLU A 405 8.85 26.67 8.34
CA GLU A 405 9.43 27.94 8.81
C GLU A 405 8.46 28.67 9.74
N ASN A 406 7.18 28.77 9.38
CA ASN A 406 6.15 29.42 10.20
C ASN A 406 5.91 28.73 11.55
N LEU A 407 6.13 27.42 11.66
CA LEU A 407 6.02 26.68 12.92
C LEU A 407 7.22 26.90 13.83
N ARG A 408 8.42 27.09 13.27
CA ARG A 408 9.67 27.27 14.05
C ARG A 408 9.74 28.63 14.77
N PHE A 409 8.93 29.60 14.35
CA PHE A 409 8.85 30.95 14.93
C PHE A 409 7.65 31.16 15.87
N LYS A 410 6.96 30.08 16.27
CA LYS A 410 5.95 30.07 17.34
C LYS A 410 6.43 29.16 18.46
#